data_AF-A0A2U3QZF5-F1
#
_entry.id   AF-A0A2U3QZF5-F1
#
_cell.length_a   1.000
_cell.length_b   1.000
_cell.length_c   1.000
_cell.angle_alpha   90.00
_cell.angle_beta   90.00
_cell.angle_gamma   90.00
#
_symmetry.space_group_name_H-M   'P 1'
#
loop_
_entity.id
_entity.type
_entity.pdbx_description
1 polymer ?
#
loop_
_entity_poly.entity_id
_entity_poly.type
_entity_poly.pdbx_seq_one_letter_code
_entity_poly.pdbx_strand_id
1 'polypeptide(L)' 'MADKKTHQVICTDFSNGKKHDFRLFKESKILIHPKVKAITDTGYQGIQKIHNNSALPKKKSKRHPLTKNDKKNNRRLA' A
#
# COMPACT_ATOMS: atom_id res chain seq x y z
N MET A 1 5.75 8.76 1.28
CA MET A 1 4.84 8.34 2.38
C MET A 1 4.18 9.55 2.99
N ALA A 2 2.96 9.38 3.51
CA ALA A 2 2.24 10.44 4.20
C ALA A 2 1.57 9.89 5.46
N ASP A 3 1.40 10.74 6.46
CA ASP A 3 0.64 10.41 7.67
C ASP A 3 -0.86 10.53 7.38
N LYS A 4 -1.65 9.50 7.72
CA LYS A 4 -3.09 9.47 7.42
C LYS A 4 -3.89 10.48 8.26
N LYS A 5 -3.42 10.85 9.46
CA LYS A 5 -4.16 11.71 10.39
C LYS A 5 -3.87 13.19 10.13
N THR A 6 -2.60 13.53 9.94
CA THR A 6 -2.15 14.92 9.77
C THR A 6 -2.07 15.33 8.29
N HIS A 7 -2.17 14.38 7.36
CA HIS A 7 -1.97 14.58 5.92
C HIS A 7 -0.59 15.13 5.56
N GLN A 8 0.38 15.07 6.49
CA GLN A 8 1.74 15.51 6.23
C GLN A 8 2.48 14.52 5.35
N VAL A 9 3.21 15.02 4.37
CA VAL A 9 4.15 14.23 3.57
C VAL A 9 5.39 13.98 4.43
N ILE A 10 5.68 12.70 4.68
CA ILE A 10 6.82 12.28 5.51
C ILE A 10 8.09 12.18 4.67
N CYS A 11 7.97 11.62 3.47
CA CYS A 11 9.09 11.44 2.55
C CYS A 11 8.59 11.27 1.11
N THR A 12 9.45 11.61 0.17
CA THR A 12 9.24 11.46 -1.27
C THR A 12 10.43 10.74 -1.89
N ASP A 13 10.17 9.92 -2.89
CA ASP A 13 11.21 9.29 -3.70
C ASP A 13 10.83 9.42 -5.17
N PHE A 14 11.84 9.49 -6.04
CA PHE A 14 11.68 9.83 -7.45
C PHE A 14 12.52 8.89 -8.33
N SER A 15 12.08 8.69 -9.56
CA SER A 15 12.86 7.97 -10.56
C SER A 15 12.68 8.57 -11.94
N ASN A 16 13.73 8.51 -12.74
CA ASN A 16 13.67 8.89 -14.15
C ASN A 16 12.89 7.85 -14.96
N GLY A 17 12.08 8.33 -15.91
CA GLY A 17 11.30 7.49 -16.81
C GLY A 17 10.11 6.78 -16.17
N LYS A 18 9.54 5.79 -16.88
CA LYS A 18 8.38 5.02 -16.40
C LYS A 18 8.83 3.90 -15.47
N LYS A 19 8.60 4.07 -14.16
CA LYS A 19 8.80 3.04 -13.14
C LYS A 19 7.50 2.82 -12.37
N HIS A 20 7.20 1.56 -12.07
CA HIS A 20 6.09 1.23 -11.18
C HIS A 20 6.46 1.67 -9.76
N ASP A 21 5.54 2.35 -9.09
CA ASP A 21 5.69 2.88 -7.73
C ASP A 21 6.11 1.82 -6.70
N PHE A 22 5.57 0.60 -6.72
CA PHE A 22 6.01 -0.47 -5.84
C PHE A 22 7.45 -0.94 -6.09
N ARG A 23 7.95 -0.85 -7.34
CA ARG A 23 9.36 -1.10 -7.63
C ARG A 23 10.22 0.03 -7.06
N LEU A 24 9.81 1.29 -7.25
CA LEU A 24 10.47 2.44 -6.64
C LEU A 24 10.54 2.31 -5.12
N PHE A 25 9.43 1.95 -4.47
CA PHE A 25 9.39 1.70 -3.03
C PHE A 25 10.39 0.63 -2.57
N LYS A 26 10.49 -0.50 -3.27
CA LYS A 26 11.47 -1.55 -2.93
C LYS A 26 12.91 -1.06 -3.04
N GLU A 27 13.21 -0.29 -4.08
CA GLU A 27 14.55 0.24 -4.35
C GLU A 27 14.91 1.41 -3.40
N SER A 28 13.92 2.15 -2.90
CA SER A 28 14.09 3.26 -1.94
C SER A 28 14.72 2.83 -0.62
N LYS A 29 14.62 1.54 -0.26
CA LYS A 29 15.04 0.95 1.02
C LYS A 29 14.49 1.69 2.25
N ILE A 30 13.37 2.39 2.12
CA ILE A 30 12.71 3.07 3.24
C ILE A 30 12.30 2.03 4.27
N LEU A 31 12.76 2.23 5.52
CA LEU A 31 12.41 1.38 6.64
C LEU A 31 11.21 1.97 7.38
N ILE A 32 10.06 1.31 7.25
CA ILE A 32 8.88 1.62 8.05
C ILE A 32 9.00 0.87 9.37
N HIS A 33 8.82 1.58 10.49
CA HIS A 33 8.89 0.94 11.80
C HIS A 33 7.83 -0.19 11.90
N PRO A 34 8.18 -1.41 12.36
CA PRO A 34 7.27 -2.58 12.34
C PRO A 34 5.90 -2.36 13.00
N LYS A 35 5.84 -1.51 14.03
CA LYS A 35 4.60 -1.16 14.74
C LYS A 35 3.70 -0.18 13.98
N VAL A 36 4.20 0.54 12.98
CA VAL A 36 3.42 1.47 12.18
C VAL A 36 2.60 0.69 11.16
N LYS A 37 1.29 0.94 11.13
CA LYS A 37 0.41 0.31 10.15
C LYS A 37 0.55 1.01 8.80
N ALA A 38 1.06 0.30 7.79
CA ALA A 38 1.09 0.82 6.43
C ALA A 38 -0.26 0.55 5.74
N ILE A 39 -0.80 1.54 5.06
CA ILE A 39 -2.00 1.39 4.21
C ILE A 39 -1.56 1.68 2.78
N THR A 40 -1.77 0.74 1.88
CA THR A 40 -1.37 0.87 0.47
C THR A 40 -2.52 0.45 -0.44
N ASP A 41 -2.44 0.82 -1.71
CA ASP A 41 -3.40 0.36 -2.72
C ASP A 41 -3.14 -1.08 -3.19
N THR A 42 -3.97 -1.56 -4.11
CA THR A 42 -3.87 -2.91 -4.68
C THR A 42 -2.69 -3.14 -5.62
N GLY A 43 -1.91 -2.11 -5.98
CA GLY A 43 -0.68 -2.21 -6.76
C GLY A 43 0.51 -2.74 -5.94
N TYR A 44 0.45 -2.61 -4.62
CA TYR A 44 1.48 -3.08 -3.68
C TYR A 44 1.29 -4.55 -3.26
N GLN A 45 0.75 -5.40 -4.14
CA GLN A 45 0.54 -6.83 -3.81
C GLN A 45 1.87 -7.47 -3.39
N GLY A 46 1.90 -8.03 -2.17
CA GLY A 46 3.11 -8.64 -1.60
C GLY A 46 3.93 -7.73 -0.68
N ILE A 47 3.49 -6.50 -0.42
CA ILE A 47 4.13 -5.59 0.57
C ILE A 47 4.27 -6.23 1.96
N GLN A 48 3.37 -7.15 2.32
CA GLN A 48 3.44 -7.88 3.59
C GLN A 48 4.74 -8.68 3.76
N LYS A 49 5.41 -9.08 2.67
CA LYS A 49 6.73 -9.74 2.75
C LYS A 49 7.86 -8.78 3.15
N ILE A 50 7.66 -7.49 2.97
CA ILE A 50 8.61 -6.41 3.29
C ILE A 50 8.24 -5.79 4.65
N HIS A 51 6.95 -5.60 4.89
CA HIS A 51 6.41 -5.04 6.13
C HIS A 51 5.12 -5.75 6.53
N ASN A 52 5.19 -6.63 7.52
CA ASN A 52 4.07 -7.48 7.94
C ASN A 52 2.83 -6.68 8.37
N ASN A 53 3.01 -5.53 9.02
CA ASN A 53 1.91 -4.68 9.51
C ASN A 53 1.36 -3.77 8.40
N SER A 54 0.99 -4.36 7.28
CA SER A 54 0.45 -3.68 6.09
C SER A 54 -0.99 -4.10 5.80
N ALA A 55 -1.85 -3.12 5.53
CA ALA A 55 -3.23 -3.32 5.10
C ALA A 55 -3.40 -2.89 3.64
N LEU A 56 -4.00 -3.78 2.85
CA LEU A 56 -4.30 -3.56 1.44
C LEU A 56 -5.78 -3.86 1.18
N PRO A 57 -6.44 -3.10 0.30
CA PRO A 57 -7.72 -3.51 -0.24
C PRO A 57 -7.60 -4.86 -0.96
N LYS A 58 -8.65 -5.66 -0.90
CA LYS A 58 -8.73 -6.88 -1.70
C LYS A 58 -8.90 -6.53 -3.17
N LYS A 59 -8.03 -7.06 -4.01
CA LYS A 59 -8.09 -6.91 -5.48
C LYS A 59 -9.20 -7.79 -6.05
N LYS A 60 -10.05 -7.22 -6.90
CA LYS A 60 -11.04 -7.96 -7.69
C LYS A 60 -10.32 -8.72 -8.80
N SER A 61 -10.71 -9.96 -9.06
CA SER A 61 -10.33 -10.67 -10.29
C SER A 61 -11.56 -11.25 -10.99
N LYS A 62 -11.41 -11.67 -12.25
CA LYS A 62 -12.50 -12.28 -13.03
C LYS A 62 -13.07 -13.53 -12.35
N ARG A 63 -12.20 -14.35 -11.75
CA ARG A 63 -12.58 -15.60 -11.06
C ARG A 63 -12.89 -15.40 -9.57
N HIS A 64 -12.42 -14.31 -8.97
CA HIS A 64 -12.65 -13.99 -7.56
C HIS A 64 -13.23 -12.57 -7.43
N PRO A 65 -14.54 -12.41 -7.64
CA PRO A 65 -15.22 -11.14 -7.41
C PRO A 65 -15.21 -10.76 -5.93
N LEU A 66 -15.32 -9.45 -5.65
CA LEU A 66 -15.40 -8.95 -4.28
C LEU A 66 -16.78 -9.22 -3.67
N THR A 67 -16.79 -9.83 -2.50
CA THR A 67 -18.00 -9.98 -1.69
C THR A 67 -18.47 -8.62 -1.15
N LYS A 68 -19.71 -8.54 -0.65
CA LYS A 68 -20.22 -7.31 0.00
C LYS A 68 -19.32 -6.89 1.17
N ASN A 69 -18.82 -7.85 1.94
CA ASN A 69 -17.92 -7.59 3.07
C ASN A 69 -16.55 -7.07 2.60
N ASP A 70 -15.99 -7.65 1.54
CA ASP A 70 -14.73 -7.18 0.95
C ASP A 70 -14.85 -5.71 0.52
N LYS A 71 -15.96 -5.34 -0.13
CA LYS A 71 -16.21 -3.94 -0.54
C LYS A 71 -16.30 -3.00 0.67
N LYS A 72 -16.99 -3.42 1.74
CA LYS A 72 -17.11 -2.64 2.99
C LYS A 72 -15.73 -2.44 3.65
N ASN A 73 -14.92 -3.49 3.70
CA ASN A 73 -13.57 -3.42 4.26
C ASN A 73 -12.64 -2.56 3.40
N ASN A 74 -12.67 -2.72 2.07
CA ASN A 74 -11.90 -1.87 1.16
C ASN A 74 -12.24 -0.38 1.35
N ARG A 75 -13.53 -0.04 1.53
CA ARG A 75 -13.96 1.34 1.78
C ARG A 75 -13.45 1.91 3.12
N ARG A 76 -13.26 1.07 4.14
CA ARG A 76 -12.70 1.49 5.44
C ARG A 76 -11.19 1.76 5.38
N LEU A 77 -10.50 1.18 4.42
CA LEU A 77 -9.06 1.36 4.23
C LEU A 77 -8.73 2.64 3.46
N ALA A 78 -9.62 3.03 2.53
CA ALA A 78 -9.54 4.28 1.79
C ALA A 78 -9.57 5.53 2.70
#